data_AF-A0A212SG24-F1
#
_entry.id   AF-A0A212SG24-F1
#
_cell.length_a   1.000
_cell.length_b   1.000
_cell.length_c   1.000
_cell.angle_alpha   90.00
_cell.angle_beta   90.00
_cell.angle_gamma   90.00
#
_symmetry.space_group_name_H-M   'P 1'
#
loop_
_entity.id
_entity.type
_entity.pdbx_description
1 polymer ?
#
loop_
_entity_poly.entity_id
_entity_poly.type
_entity_poly.pdbx_seq_one_letter_code
_entity_poly.pdbx_strand_id
1 'polypeptide(L)'
;MMAQMLGSRLEGDHDAIVANKPGIGAAPFHVVLDEVASYATSGMDRMLAMGRGLNFMFWLGLQEVSGLWARLGEKTASLLGNANLTVAMRLQDANRTREWIEGTAGRTIVSQVSNFQADESGEFTGARSADLRETSRIDWRDLQSLIEGEAIILFGGRRIHAKLFHADVKVAGPMRLNRCLALPAPNIAKIKAEAAKADALATRIERGLGADGRRADRTPALDAMIKAFAHAAAGGRDAETCIAEALRAAGEQARDMPAPEQSLEALLASMLERAAVARNREPEPTRGEHLIESADLETIDKLLAVEAAAGAEPGPAREAVRRLMGLAKAGGHVAPGAPIAAEQLTIIRREIEACRHEIDATLNKNEEPRPVRIAGLSP
;
A
#
# COMPACT_ATOMS: atom_id res chain seq x y z
N MET A 1 -22.51 7.19 -8.68
CA MET A 1 -21.37 6.62 -9.43
C MET A 1 -20.39 5.88 -8.53
N MET A 2 -20.00 6.40 -7.36
CA MET A 2 -19.00 5.74 -6.48
C MET A 2 -19.33 4.29 -6.08
N ALA A 3 -20.55 3.99 -5.64
CA ALA A 3 -20.90 2.63 -5.21
C ALA A 3 -21.01 1.61 -6.37
N GLN A 4 -21.38 2.04 -7.58
CA GLN A 4 -21.49 1.14 -8.74
C GLN A 4 -20.12 0.72 -9.29
N MET A 5 -19.08 1.53 -9.10
CA MET A 5 -17.73 1.23 -9.59
C MET A 5 -16.94 0.29 -8.68
N LEU A 6 -17.41 0.00 -7.47
CA LEU A 6 -16.77 -0.96 -6.55
C LEU A 6 -17.20 -2.42 -6.76
N GLY A 7 -18.06 -2.70 -7.73
CA GLY A 7 -18.54 -4.04 -8.05
C GLY A 7 -20.04 -4.18 -7.81
N SER A 8 -20.79 -4.42 -8.88
CA SER A 8 -22.26 -4.47 -8.91
C SER A 8 -22.82 -5.89 -8.95
N ARG A 9 -22.06 -6.91 -8.54
CA ARG A 9 -22.59 -8.28 -8.47
C ARG A 9 -23.65 -8.34 -7.37
N LEU A 10 -24.91 -8.35 -7.79
CA LEU A 10 -26.11 -8.42 -6.93
C LEU A 10 -26.38 -9.84 -6.43
N GLU A 11 -25.83 -10.86 -7.10
CA GLU A 11 -26.08 -12.27 -6.82
C GLU A 11 -24.76 -13.05 -6.74
N GLY A 12 -24.70 -13.99 -5.79
CA GLY A 12 -23.57 -14.89 -5.55
C GLY A 12 -23.33 -15.15 -4.06
N ASP A 13 -22.23 -15.82 -3.75
CA ASP A 13 -21.91 -16.25 -2.39
C ASP A 13 -21.68 -15.05 -1.44
N HIS A 14 -22.27 -15.13 -0.24
CA HIS A 14 -22.29 -14.03 0.73
C HIS A 14 -20.88 -13.63 1.15
N ASP A 15 -19.99 -14.61 1.31
CA ASP A 15 -18.61 -14.36 1.72
C ASP A 15 -17.79 -13.71 0.60
N ALA A 16 -18.09 -14.01 -0.66
CA ALA A 16 -17.41 -13.41 -1.81
C ALA A 16 -17.89 -11.99 -2.14
N ILE A 17 -19.15 -11.66 -1.83
CA ILE A 17 -19.79 -10.41 -2.26
C ILE A 17 -20.02 -9.43 -1.11
N VAL A 18 -20.47 -9.91 0.05
CA VAL A 18 -20.85 -9.07 1.19
C VAL A 18 -19.70 -8.94 2.18
N ALA A 19 -19.06 -10.06 2.55
CA ALA A 19 -17.93 -10.02 3.48
C ALA A 19 -16.67 -9.38 2.85
N ASN A 20 -16.50 -9.50 1.53
CA ASN A 20 -15.37 -8.92 0.80
C ASN A 20 -15.63 -7.51 0.24
N LYS A 21 -16.67 -6.80 0.73
CA LYS A 21 -16.91 -5.41 0.30
C LYS A 21 -15.72 -4.54 0.68
N PRO A 22 -15.07 -3.87 -0.28
CA PRO A 22 -14.00 -2.91 0.02
C PRO A 22 -14.63 -1.73 0.77
N GLY A 23 -14.49 -1.73 2.10
CA GLY A 23 -15.16 -0.77 2.97
C GLY A 23 -15.16 -1.18 4.44
N ILE A 24 -14.99 -2.47 4.78
CA ILE A 24 -15.03 -2.94 6.18
C ILE A 24 -13.68 -2.74 6.89
N GLY A 25 -13.08 -1.55 6.75
CA GLY A 25 -12.01 -1.12 7.66
C GLY A 25 -12.58 -0.79 9.03
N ALA A 26 -11.82 -0.99 10.11
CA ALA A 26 -12.25 -0.63 11.46
C ALA A 26 -12.44 0.90 11.63
N ALA A 27 -11.70 1.70 10.87
CA ALA A 27 -11.80 3.15 10.85
C ALA A 27 -12.42 3.64 9.53
N PRO A 28 -13.34 4.62 9.56
CA PRO A 28 -13.88 5.21 8.35
C PRO A 28 -12.81 6.00 7.60
N PHE A 29 -12.90 6.02 6.27
CA PHE A 29 -12.05 6.90 5.47
C PHE A 29 -12.64 8.31 5.48
N HIS A 30 -11.85 9.29 5.93
CA HIS A 30 -12.28 10.67 6.05
C HIS A 30 -12.12 11.42 4.73
N VAL A 31 -13.21 12.01 4.26
CA VAL A 31 -13.23 12.93 3.12
C VAL A 31 -13.55 14.31 3.65
N VAL A 32 -12.56 15.22 3.62
CA VAL A 32 -12.74 16.60 4.05
C VAL A 32 -13.03 17.47 2.85
N LEU A 33 -14.22 18.04 2.83
CA LEU A 33 -14.70 18.96 1.81
C LEU A 33 -14.79 20.34 2.44
N ASP A 34 -13.78 21.17 2.21
CA ASP A 34 -13.80 22.54 2.69
C ASP A 34 -14.59 23.45 1.74
N GLU A 35 -15.24 24.48 2.27
CA GLU A 35 -16.02 25.47 1.53
C GLU A 35 -17.00 24.86 0.50
N VAL A 36 -17.83 23.91 0.97
CA VAL A 36 -18.72 23.12 0.11
C VAL A 36 -19.66 24.01 -0.72
N ALA A 37 -20.10 25.15 -0.19
CA ALA A 37 -20.94 26.08 -0.93
C ALA A 37 -20.33 26.50 -2.29
N SER A 38 -19.01 26.57 -2.41
CA SER A 38 -18.31 27.01 -3.63
C SER A 38 -18.31 26.01 -4.79
N TYR A 39 -18.59 24.72 -4.56
CA TYR A 39 -18.66 23.69 -5.61
C TYR A 39 -19.78 22.65 -5.41
N ALA A 40 -20.72 22.92 -4.50
CA ALA A 40 -21.82 22.00 -4.23
C ALA A 40 -22.64 21.75 -5.51
N THR A 41 -22.92 20.48 -5.77
CA THR A 41 -23.71 20.02 -6.92
C THR A 41 -24.91 19.21 -6.45
N SER A 42 -25.91 19.12 -7.33
CA SER A 42 -27.21 18.50 -7.01
C SER A 42 -27.18 16.97 -6.82
N GLY A 43 -26.00 16.33 -6.98
CA GLY A 43 -25.78 14.89 -6.73
C GLY A 43 -24.98 14.60 -5.46
N MET A 44 -24.57 15.62 -4.70
CA MET A 44 -23.80 15.47 -3.46
C MET A 44 -24.64 14.84 -2.33
N ASP A 45 -25.95 15.08 -2.31
CA ASP A 45 -26.90 14.43 -1.40
C ASP A 45 -26.87 12.89 -1.53
N ARG A 46 -26.88 12.38 -2.76
CA ARG A 46 -26.80 10.95 -3.06
C ARG A 46 -25.42 10.39 -2.72
N MET A 47 -24.37 11.18 -2.90
CA MET A 47 -23.01 10.78 -2.53
C MET A 47 -22.89 10.52 -1.03
N LEU A 48 -23.41 11.42 -0.19
CA LEU A 48 -23.41 11.27 1.26
C LEU A 48 -24.22 10.04 1.70
N ALA A 49 -25.40 9.84 1.11
CA ALA A 49 -26.25 8.69 1.42
C ALA A 49 -25.57 7.34 1.05
N MET A 50 -24.95 7.27 -0.14
CA MET A 50 -24.30 6.04 -0.61
C MET A 50 -22.97 5.77 0.08
N GLY A 51 -22.22 6.80 0.46
CA GLY A 51 -20.89 6.65 1.06
C GLY A 51 -20.89 5.93 2.41
N ARG A 52 -22.01 5.92 3.13
CA ARG A 52 -22.18 5.11 4.35
C ARG A 52 -21.91 3.62 4.10
N GLY A 53 -22.31 3.09 2.95
CA GLY A 53 -22.08 1.68 2.59
C GLY A 53 -20.62 1.35 2.26
N LEU A 54 -19.78 2.37 2.04
CA LEU A 54 -18.36 2.26 1.74
C LEU A 54 -17.46 2.67 2.92
N ASN A 55 -18.05 2.91 4.10
CA ASN A 55 -17.36 3.38 5.29
C ASN A 55 -16.61 4.71 5.07
N PHE A 56 -17.20 5.61 4.28
CA PHE A 56 -16.75 6.99 4.19
C PHE A 56 -17.38 7.85 5.28
N MET A 57 -16.57 8.71 5.90
CA MET A 57 -17.02 9.81 6.74
C MET A 57 -16.73 11.13 6.03
N PHE A 58 -17.78 11.90 5.73
CA PHE A 58 -17.65 13.19 5.08
C PHE A 58 -17.65 14.31 6.12
N TRP A 59 -16.66 15.19 6.03
CA TRP A 59 -16.61 16.47 6.74
C TRP A 59 -16.98 17.58 5.76
N LEU A 60 -18.07 18.29 6.05
CA LEU A 60 -18.56 19.37 5.20
C LEU A 60 -18.25 20.70 5.90
N GLY A 61 -17.28 21.43 5.37
CA GLY A 61 -16.97 22.80 5.75
C GLY A 61 -17.90 23.77 5.04
N LEU A 62 -18.57 24.63 5.82
CA LEU A 62 -19.50 25.65 5.33
C LEU A 62 -19.30 26.93 6.13
N GLN A 63 -19.26 28.08 5.45
CA GLN A 63 -19.29 29.38 6.11
C GLN A 63 -20.71 29.73 6.59
N GLU A 64 -21.71 29.52 5.73
CA GLU A 64 -23.12 29.80 6.01
C GLU A 64 -24.05 28.86 5.22
N VAL A 65 -25.26 28.65 5.76
CA VAL A 65 -26.27 27.80 5.09
C VAL A 65 -26.91 28.53 3.91
N SER A 66 -26.98 29.86 3.96
CA SER A 66 -27.58 30.71 2.93
C SER A 66 -26.89 30.55 1.57
N GLY A 67 -25.56 30.59 1.52
CA GLY A 67 -24.78 30.36 0.31
C GLY A 67 -24.98 28.97 -0.31
N LEU A 68 -25.13 27.94 0.54
CA LEU A 68 -25.44 26.58 0.08
C LEU A 68 -26.86 26.51 -0.51
N TRP A 69 -27.83 27.14 0.15
CA TRP A 69 -29.22 27.19 -0.32
C TRP A 69 -29.37 27.91 -1.66
N ALA A 70 -28.63 28.99 -1.89
CA ALA A 70 -28.65 29.72 -3.15
C ALA A 70 -28.29 28.83 -4.35
N ARG A 71 -27.52 27.76 -4.13
CA ARG A 71 -27.07 26.84 -5.18
C ARG A 71 -27.87 25.56 -5.27
N LEU A 72 -28.21 24.94 -4.13
CA LEU A 72 -28.88 23.64 -4.12
C LEU A 72 -30.40 23.75 -3.93
N GLY A 73 -30.91 24.91 -3.51
CA GLY A 73 -32.31 25.10 -3.15
C GLY A 73 -32.74 24.08 -2.09
N GLU A 74 -33.86 23.41 -2.34
CA GLU A 74 -34.46 22.42 -1.43
C GLU A 74 -33.56 21.22 -1.15
N LYS A 75 -32.64 20.87 -2.06
CA LYS A 75 -31.70 19.75 -1.85
C LYS A 75 -30.74 19.98 -0.69
N THR A 76 -30.56 21.23 -0.27
CA THR A 76 -29.77 21.60 0.91
C THR A 76 -30.32 20.95 2.18
N ALA A 77 -31.65 20.88 2.32
CA ALA A 77 -32.28 20.25 3.47
C ALA A 77 -31.98 18.74 3.52
N SER A 78 -32.01 18.07 2.36
CA SER A 78 -31.62 16.65 2.24
C SER A 78 -30.14 16.43 2.56
N LEU A 79 -29.26 17.31 2.07
CA LEU A 79 -27.82 17.24 2.31
C LEU A 79 -27.48 17.43 3.79
N LEU A 80 -28.02 18.47 4.43
CA LEU A 80 -27.80 18.72 5.86
C LEU A 80 -28.52 17.70 6.75
N GLY A 81 -29.67 17.17 6.33
CA GLY A 81 -30.39 16.13 7.07
C GLY A 81 -29.66 14.79 7.13
N ASN A 82 -28.76 14.50 6.18
CA ASN A 82 -27.90 13.32 6.23
C ASN A 82 -26.70 13.49 7.18
N ALA A 83 -26.38 14.71 7.63
CA ALA A 83 -25.28 14.97 8.54
C ALA A 83 -25.71 14.71 9.99
N ASN A 84 -25.08 13.75 10.66
CA ASN A 84 -25.39 13.39 12.05
C ASN A 84 -24.56 14.18 13.09
N LEU A 85 -23.43 14.75 12.66
CA LEU A 85 -22.52 15.51 13.52
C LEU A 85 -22.50 16.95 13.01
N THR A 86 -22.87 17.89 13.88
CA THR A 86 -22.78 19.32 13.58
C THR A 86 -21.77 19.96 14.52
N VAL A 87 -20.78 20.64 13.95
CA VAL A 87 -19.78 21.41 14.70
C VAL A 87 -20.01 22.88 14.37
N ALA A 88 -20.60 23.62 15.29
CA ALA A 88 -20.83 25.05 15.13
C ALA A 88 -19.65 25.81 15.76
N MET A 89 -18.89 26.52 14.92
CA MET A 89 -17.84 27.45 15.36
C MET A 89 -18.42 28.85 15.50
N ARG A 90 -17.56 29.87 15.65
CA ARG A 90 -18.00 31.26 15.72
C ARG A 90 -18.80 31.65 14.48
N LEU A 91 -20.02 32.16 14.69
CA LEU A 91 -20.92 32.59 13.62
C LEU A 91 -21.32 34.05 13.79
N GLN A 92 -21.56 34.72 12.67
CA GLN A 92 -22.02 36.12 12.61
C GLN A 92 -23.34 36.27 11.82
N ASP A 93 -23.64 35.35 10.90
CA ASP A 93 -24.89 35.37 10.11
C ASP A 93 -26.09 34.94 10.96
N ALA A 94 -26.97 35.90 11.26
CA ALA A 94 -28.13 35.71 12.13
C ALA A 94 -29.40 35.19 11.39
N ASN A 95 -29.30 34.84 10.11
CA ASN A 95 -30.44 34.43 9.30
C ASN A 95 -30.66 32.91 9.34
N ARG A 96 -30.67 32.25 8.17
CA ARG A 96 -31.00 30.82 8.01
C ARG A 96 -30.05 29.90 8.76
N THR A 97 -28.78 30.30 8.89
CA THR A 97 -27.77 29.52 9.62
C THR A 97 -28.14 29.40 11.10
N ARG A 98 -28.62 30.49 11.71
CA ARG A 98 -29.10 30.50 13.08
C ARG A 98 -30.32 29.60 13.27
N GLU A 99 -31.34 29.78 12.44
CA GLU A 99 -32.58 28.97 12.52
C GLU A 99 -32.29 27.47 12.39
N TRP A 100 -31.39 27.10 11.47
CA TRP A 100 -30.97 25.72 11.27
C TRP A 100 -30.25 25.17 12.51
N ILE A 101 -29.35 25.91 13.13
CA ILE A 101 -28.61 25.47 14.32
C ILE A 101 -29.52 25.38 15.54
N GLU A 102 -30.37 26.38 15.79
CA GLU A 102 -31.34 26.36 16.90
C GLU A 102 -32.33 25.20 16.72
N GLY A 103 -32.81 24.97 15.48
CA GLY A 103 -33.66 23.83 15.15
C GLY A 103 -32.97 22.48 15.37
N THR A 104 -31.70 22.36 14.97
CA THR A 104 -30.89 21.14 15.14
C THR A 104 -30.55 20.87 16.62
N ALA A 105 -30.31 21.93 17.39
CA ALA A 105 -30.02 21.83 18.82
C ALA A 105 -31.25 21.46 19.65
N GLY A 106 -32.44 21.71 19.11
CA GLY A 106 -33.72 21.49 19.76
C GLY A 106 -34.11 22.62 20.71
N ARG A 107 -35.37 22.58 21.14
CA ARG A 107 -35.98 23.59 22.02
C ARG A 107 -36.31 22.96 23.38
N THR A 108 -36.32 23.78 24.42
CA THR A 108 -36.68 23.37 25.78
C THR A 108 -37.76 24.29 26.31
N ILE A 109 -38.71 23.72 27.05
CA ILE A 109 -39.77 24.48 27.70
C ILE A 109 -39.24 24.90 29.07
N VAL A 110 -39.21 26.21 29.32
CA VAL A 110 -38.81 26.80 30.61
C VAL A 110 -40.04 27.46 31.23
N SER A 111 -40.27 27.19 32.51
CA SER A 111 -41.29 27.89 33.28
C SER A 111 -40.71 29.22 33.78
N GLN A 112 -41.32 30.33 33.39
CA GLN A 112 -40.91 31.67 33.79
C GLN A 112 -42.02 32.29 34.66
N VAL A 113 -41.67 32.76 35.85
CA VAL A 113 -42.59 33.54 36.70
C VAL A 113 -42.66 34.95 36.13
N SER A 114 -43.86 35.38 35.74
CA SER A 114 -44.06 36.55 34.90
C SER A 114 -44.08 37.88 35.66
N ASN A 115 -44.34 37.90 36.97
CA ASN A 115 -44.34 39.13 37.77
C ASN A 115 -44.03 38.87 39.26
N PHE A 116 -43.22 39.75 39.84
CA PHE A 116 -43.05 39.89 41.28
C PHE A 116 -43.55 41.28 41.69
N GLN A 117 -44.52 41.33 42.61
CA GLN A 117 -44.91 42.57 43.28
C GLN A 117 -44.23 42.58 44.66
N ALA A 118 -43.42 43.61 44.90
CA ALA A 118 -42.91 43.92 46.22
C ALA A 118 -43.85 44.96 46.83
N ASP A 119 -44.48 44.62 47.95
CA ASP A 119 -45.29 45.58 48.69
C ASP A 119 -44.40 46.54 49.48
N GLU A 120 -44.87 47.74 49.83
CA GLU A 120 -44.08 48.76 50.57
C GLU A 120 -43.53 48.26 51.91
N SER A 121 -44.08 47.15 52.43
CA SER A 121 -43.67 46.46 53.66
C SER A 121 -42.49 45.49 53.49
N GLY A 122 -41.94 45.33 52.28
CA GLY A 122 -40.82 44.41 51.99
C GLY A 122 -41.21 42.93 51.96
N GLU A 123 -42.52 42.63 52.02
CA GLU A 123 -43.04 41.28 51.91
C GLU A 123 -43.22 40.91 50.44
N PHE A 124 -42.50 39.88 49.99
CA PHE A 124 -42.55 39.41 48.60
C PHE A 124 -43.73 38.46 48.42
N THR A 125 -44.79 38.90 47.74
CA THR A 125 -45.86 38.02 47.29
C THR A 125 -45.71 37.75 45.79
N GLY A 126 -45.27 36.54 45.45
CA GLY A 126 -45.16 36.10 44.05
C GLY A 126 -46.54 35.91 43.43
N ALA A 127 -46.75 36.43 42.21
CA ALA A 127 -47.96 36.14 41.44
C ALA A 127 -48.03 34.63 41.14
N ARG A 128 -49.16 33.98 41.41
CA ARG A 128 -49.40 32.54 41.19
C ARG A 128 -49.54 32.14 39.71
N SER A 129 -48.99 32.91 38.77
CA SER A 129 -48.99 32.60 37.35
C SER A 129 -47.59 32.27 36.87
N ALA A 130 -47.43 31.06 36.33
CA ALA A 130 -46.21 30.60 35.67
C ALA A 130 -46.50 30.48 34.18
N ASP A 131 -45.70 31.17 33.35
CA ASP A 131 -45.78 31.07 31.90
C ASP A 131 -44.80 29.99 31.42
N LEU A 132 -45.20 29.20 30.42
CA LEU A 132 -44.37 28.16 29.82
C LEU A 132 -43.84 28.68 28.49
N ARG A 133 -42.55 29.04 28.46
CA ARG A 133 -41.90 29.59 27.27
C ARG A 133 -40.97 28.57 26.62
N GLU A 134 -41.13 28.38 25.32
CA GLU A 134 -40.23 27.54 24.52
C GLU A 134 -39.00 28.34 24.08
N THR A 135 -37.84 27.98 24.63
CA THR A 135 -36.55 28.63 24.37
C THR A 135 -35.60 27.66 23.67
N SER A 136 -34.78 28.15 22.73
CA SER A 136 -33.72 27.36 22.09
C SER A 136 -32.76 26.85 23.15
N ARG A 137 -32.24 25.62 22.98
CA ARG A 137 -31.21 25.11 23.89
C ARG A 137 -29.92 25.93 23.76
N ILE A 138 -29.62 26.48 22.59
CA ILE A 138 -28.43 27.31 22.35
C ILE A 138 -28.81 28.78 22.29
N ASP A 139 -28.12 29.62 23.07
CA ASP A 139 -28.20 31.06 22.91
C ASP A 139 -27.34 31.49 21.70
N TRP A 140 -27.88 32.38 20.88
CA TRP A 140 -27.15 32.99 19.77
C TRP A 140 -25.90 33.75 20.24
N ARG A 141 -25.96 34.35 21.43
CA ARG A 141 -24.80 35.05 22.01
C ARG A 141 -23.65 34.10 22.30
N ASP A 142 -23.94 32.86 22.69
CA ASP A 142 -22.91 31.85 22.93
C ASP A 142 -22.16 31.58 21.61
N LEU A 143 -22.88 31.40 20.50
CA LEU A 143 -22.27 31.19 19.17
C LEU A 143 -21.44 32.39 18.68
N GLN A 144 -21.85 33.62 19.00
CA GLN A 144 -21.12 34.83 18.61
C GLN A 144 -19.86 35.07 19.45
N SER A 145 -19.86 34.63 20.72
CA SER A 145 -18.77 34.84 21.67
C SER A 145 -17.65 33.79 21.61
N LEU A 146 -17.87 32.68 20.90
CA LEU A 146 -16.83 31.67 20.67
C LEU A 146 -15.56 32.31 20.10
N ILE A 147 -14.40 31.91 20.62
CA ILE A 147 -13.10 32.30 20.07
C ILE A 147 -12.56 31.24 19.09
N GLU A 148 -11.45 31.54 18.44
CA GLU A 148 -10.76 30.60 17.55
C GLU A 148 -10.41 29.31 18.29
N GLY A 149 -10.76 28.17 17.69
CA GLY A 149 -10.57 26.85 18.31
C GLY A 149 -11.66 26.44 19.29
N GLU A 150 -12.67 27.27 19.57
CA GLU A 150 -13.85 26.88 20.35
C GLU A 150 -15.04 26.55 19.44
N ALA A 151 -15.80 25.53 19.83
CA ALA A 151 -16.97 25.08 19.10
C ALA A 151 -18.04 24.51 20.01
N ILE A 152 -19.28 24.57 19.52
CA ILE A 152 -20.43 23.87 20.08
C ILE A 152 -20.73 22.68 19.17
N ILE A 153 -20.57 21.47 19.71
CA ILE A 153 -20.79 20.22 19.00
C ILE A 153 -22.19 19.70 19.34
N LEU A 154 -22.97 19.40 18.30
CA LEU A 154 -24.27 18.75 18.39
C LEU A 154 -24.16 17.33 17.87
N PHE A 155 -24.44 16.36 18.75
CA PHE A 155 -24.36 14.95 18.42
C PHE A 155 -25.34 14.12 19.24
N GLY A 156 -26.20 13.35 18.56
CA GLY A 156 -27.17 12.47 19.22
C GLY A 156 -28.07 13.18 20.24
N GLY A 157 -28.53 14.40 19.91
CA GLY A 157 -29.39 15.21 20.78
C GLY A 157 -28.69 15.86 21.99
N ARG A 158 -27.37 15.69 22.11
CA ARG A 158 -26.54 16.35 23.13
C ARG A 158 -25.83 17.55 22.52
N ARG A 159 -25.64 18.57 23.37
CA ARG A 159 -24.79 19.73 23.10
C ARG A 159 -23.54 19.64 23.96
N ILE A 160 -22.39 19.83 23.33
CA ILE A 160 -21.08 19.76 23.98
C ILE A 160 -20.31 21.03 23.61
N HIS A 161 -19.96 21.85 24.61
CA HIS A 161 -19.01 22.94 24.41
C HIS A 161 -17.60 22.35 24.47
N ALA A 162 -16.80 22.57 23.43
CA ALA A 162 -15.50 21.93 23.29
C ALA A 162 -14.46 22.87 22.70
N LYS A 163 -13.20 22.62 23.05
CA LYS A 163 -12.03 23.14 22.34
C LYS A 163 -11.61 22.12 21.30
N LEU A 164 -11.45 22.58 20.06
CA LEU A 164 -11.03 21.76 18.94
C LEU A 164 -9.53 21.47 19.02
N PHE A 165 -9.14 20.35 18.42
CA PHE A 165 -7.74 19.98 18.31
C PHE A 165 -7.00 20.93 17.37
N HIS A 166 -5.86 21.45 17.83
CA HIS A 166 -4.94 22.27 17.05
C HIS A 166 -3.60 21.55 16.94
N ALA A 167 -3.19 21.23 15.70
CA ALA A 167 -1.87 20.69 15.41
C ALA A 167 -0.99 21.77 14.80
N ASP A 168 0.06 22.17 15.52
CA ASP A 168 1.13 23.00 14.98
C ASP A 168 2.11 22.12 14.20
N VAL A 169 1.90 22.01 12.89
CA VAL A 169 2.77 21.25 11.99
C VAL A 169 3.89 22.16 11.51
N LYS A 170 5.09 21.98 12.06
CA LYS A 170 6.30 22.70 11.61
C LYS A 170 6.72 22.21 10.24
N VAL A 171 6.41 23.00 9.20
CA VAL A 171 6.82 22.69 7.83
C VAL A 171 8.26 23.20 7.63
N ALA A 172 9.20 22.27 7.46
CA ALA A 172 10.60 22.58 7.16
C ALA A 172 11.08 21.74 5.97
N GLY A 173 11.91 22.33 5.12
CA GLY A 173 12.50 21.66 3.95
C GLY A 173 11.74 21.86 2.63
N PRO A 174 12.25 21.27 1.53
CA PRO A 174 11.70 21.48 0.20
C PRO A 174 10.42 20.66 -0.04
N MET A 175 9.33 21.31 -0.41
CA MET A 175 8.08 20.66 -0.83
C MET A 175 8.26 20.01 -2.21
N ARG A 176 8.16 18.69 -2.29
CA ARG A 176 8.25 17.92 -3.55
C ARG A 176 6.98 17.11 -3.78
N LEU A 177 6.48 17.17 -5.01
CA LEU A 177 5.39 16.30 -5.46
C LEU A 177 5.95 14.94 -5.88
N ASN A 178 5.23 13.87 -5.54
CA ASN A 178 5.54 12.54 -6.06
C ASN A 178 5.38 12.53 -7.59
N ARG A 179 6.40 12.04 -8.31
CA ARG A 179 6.38 11.90 -9.77
C ARG A 179 6.22 10.43 -10.13
N CYS A 180 4.99 10.02 -10.44
CA CYS A 180 4.72 8.66 -10.88
C CYS A 180 5.25 8.43 -12.30
N LEU A 181 5.85 7.26 -12.55
CA LEU A 181 6.21 6.82 -13.90
C LEU A 181 4.96 6.21 -14.56
N ALA A 182 4.52 6.80 -15.68
CA ALA A 182 3.44 6.24 -16.47
C ALA A 182 3.95 5.00 -17.23
N LEU A 183 3.50 3.82 -16.82
CA LEU A 183 3.78 2.58 -17.55
C LEU A 183 2.77 2.42 -18.69
N PRO A 184 3.21 2.11 -19.92
CA PRO A 184 2.28 1.79 -21.00
C PRO A 184 1.50 0.52 -20.67
N ALA A 185 0.27 0.43 -21.19
CA ALA A 185 -0.49 -0.81 -21.09
C ALA A 185 0.29 -1.98 -21.69
N PRO A 186 0.26 -3.17 -21.06
CA PRO A 186 0.96 -4.33 -21.59
C PRO A 186 0.44 -4.68 -22.98
N ASN A 187 1.34 -4.97 -23.92
CA ASN A 187 0.94 -5.43 -25.24
C ASN A 187 0.42 -6.87 -25.14
N ILE A 188 -0.90 -7.01 -25.03
CA ILE A 188 -1.60 -8.29 -24.87
C ILE A 188 -1.24 -9.26 -26.01
N ALA A 189 -1.10 -8.77 -27.25
CA ALA A 189 -0.75 -9.62 -28.39
C ALA A 189 0.67 -10.19 -28.24
N LYS A 190 1.63 -9.37 -27.81
CA LYS A 190 3.00 -9.81 -27.54
C LYS A 190 3.04 -10.82 -26.40
N ILE A 191 2.34 -10.55 -25.30
CA ILE A 191 2.27 -11.46 -24.14
C ILE A 191 1.65 -12.80 -24.53
N LYS A 192 0.54 -12.79 -25.28
CA LYS A 192 -0.08 -14.04 -25.78
C LYS A 192 0.86 -14.81 -26.70
N ALA A 193 1.61 -14.13 -27.56
CA ALA A 193 2.57 -14.78 -28.44
C ALA A 193 3.75 -15.40 -27.67
N GLU A 194 4.23 -14.74 -26.62
CA GLU A 194 5.27 -15.28 -25.73
C GLU A 194 4.75 -16.45 -24.89
N ALA A 195 3.54 -16.34 -24.34
CA ALA A 195 2.88 -17.42 -23.61
C ALA A 195 2.66 -18.65 -24.50
N ALA A 196 2.18 -18.48 -25.72
CA ALA A 196 1.99 -19.58 -26.68
C ALA A 196 3.29 -20.31 -27.01
N LYS A 197 4.44 -19.61 -27.03
CA LYS A 197 5.75 -20.26 -27.20
C LYS A 197 6.12 -21.11 -25.99
N ALA A 198 5.86 -20.60 -24.79
CA ALA A 198 6.08 -21.34 -23.55
C ALA A 198 5.18 -22.59 -23.48
N ASP A 199 3.90 -22.46 -23.83
CA ASP A 199 2.94 -23.57 -23.88
C ASP A 199 3.33 -24.62 -24.92
N ALA A 200 3.77 -24.19 -26.09
CA ALA A 200 4.27 -25.08 -27.13
C ALA A 200 5.54 -25.82 -26.67
N LEU A 201 6.45 -25.15 -25.97
CA LEU A 201 7.64 -25.78 -25.40
C LEU A 201 7.26 -26.80 -24.32
N ALA A 202 6.35 -26.45 -23.40
CA ALA A 202 5.86 -27.35 -22.37
C ALA A 202 5.25 -28.62 -22.99
N THR A 203 4.38 -28.46 -24.00
CA THR A 203 3.77 -29.57 -24.74
C THR A 203 4.82 -30.47 -25.41
N ARG A 204 5.91 -29.89 -25.92
CA ARG A 204 6.99 -30.65 -26.57
C ARG A 204 7.80 -31.45 -25.56
N ILE A 205 8.10 -30.87 -24.41
CA ILE A 205 8.76 -31.57 -23.30
C ILE A 205 7.90 -32.75 -22.82
N GLU A 206 6.60 -32.52 -22.59
CA GLU A 206 5.66 -33.58 -22.17
C GLU A 206 5.60 -34.74 -23.17
N ARG A 207 5.71 -34.46 -24.47
CA ARG A 207 5.67 -35.47 -25.54
C ARG A 207 7.04 -36.09 -25.86
N GLY A 208 8.10 -35.60 -25.22
CA GLY A 208 9.49 -36.02 -25.48
C GLY A 208 9.95 -35.68 -26.90
N LEU A 209 9.52 -34.53 -27.43
CA LEU A 209 9.87 -34.05 -28.78
C LEU A 209 11.05 -33.07 -28.71
N GLY A 210 11.98 -33.19 -29.66
CA GLY A 210 13.13 -32.31 -29.81
C GLY A 210 12.78 -30.92 -30.35
N ALA A 211 13.79 -30.08 -30.53
CA ALA A 211 13.69 -28.67 -30.97
C ALA A 211 13.14 -28.48 -32.40
N ASP A 212 13.06 -29.54 -33.19
CA ASP A 212 12.43 -29.62 -34.52
C ASP A 212 11.01 -30.20 -34.51
N GLY A 213 10.54 -30.69 -33.35
CA GLY A 213 9.18 -31.19 -33.15
C GLY A 213 9.05 -32.66 -33.51
N ARG A 214 10.19 -33.30 -33.78
CA ARG A 214 10.30 -34.73 -34.02
C ARG A 214 10.95 -35.36 -32.79
N ARG A 215 10.73 -36.65 -32.60
CA ARG A 215 11.63 -37.41 -31.72
C ARG A 215 12.97 -37.48 -32.42
N ALA A 216 14.05 -37.37 -31.66
CA ALA A 216 15.39 -37.57 -32.21
C ALA A 216 15.42 -38.92 -32.96
N ASP A 217 16.08 -38.93 -34.11
CA ASP A 217 16.27 -40.16 -34.86
C ASP A 217 16.97 -41.19 -33.97
N ARG A 218 16.44 -42.41 -33.97
CA ARG A 218 17.03 -43.49 -33.17
C ARG A 218 18.40 -43.80 -33.73
N THR A 219 19.40 -43.81 -32.87
CA THR A 219 20.72 -44.30 -33.27
C THR A 219 20.62 -45.76 -33.72
N PRO A 220 21.46 -46.22 -34.66
CA PRO A 220 21.44 -47.62 -35.11
C PRO A 220 21.58 -48.62 -33.96
N ALA A 221 22.36 -48.27 -32.93
CA ALA A 221 22.49 -49.05 -31.70
C ALA A 221 21.17 -49.13 -30.91
N LEU A 222 20.48 -48.00 -30.70
CA LEU A 222 19.20 -47.98 -29.99
C LEU A 222 18.11 -48.73 -30.76
N ASP A 223 18.09 -48.62 -32.09
CA ASP A 223 17.12 -49.35 -32.91
C ASP A 223 17.37 -50.87 -32.88
N ALA A 224 18.64 -51.31 -32.86
CA ALA A 224 19.04 -52.70 -32.66
C ALA A 224 18.63 -53.23 -31.26
N MET A 225 18.84 -52.44 -30.21
CA MET A 225 18.39 -52.74 -28.85
C MET A 225 16.89 -52.95 -28.78
N ILE A 226 16.10 -52.02 -29.35
CA ILE A 226 14.63 -52.08 -29.34
C ILE A 226 14.13 -53.30 -30.13
N LYS A 227 14.72 -53.60 -31.29
CA LYS A 227 14.37 -54.77 -32.10
C LYS A 227 14.69 -56.09 -31.38
N ALA A 228 15.87 -56.20 -30.77
CA ALA A 228 16.28 -57.38 -30.01
C ALA A 228 15.38 -57.58 -28.77
N PHE A 229 15.08 -56.51 -28.05
CA PHE A 229 14.16 -56.53 -26.91
C PHE A 229 12.76 -56.96 -27.34
N ALA A 230 12.20 -56.36 -28.40
CA ALA A 230 10.87 -56.69 -28.89
C ALA A 230 10.77 -58.13 -29.40
N HIS A 231 11.83 -58.65 -30.05
CA HIS A 231 11.90 -60.04 -30.49
C HIS A 231 11.93 -61.02 -29.29
N ALA A 232 12.74 -60.73 -28.26
CA ALA A 232 12.82 -61.54 -27.05
C ALA A 232 11.49 -61.51 -26.25
N ALA A 233 10.85 -60.35 -26.17
CA ALA A 233 9.55 -60.18 -25.50
C ALA A 233 8.41 -60.88 -26.24
N ALA A 234 8.39 -60.83 -27.58
CA ALA A 234 7.43 -61.58 -28.40
C ALA A 234 7.60 -63.11 -28.27
N GLY A 235 8.81 -63.56 -27.92
CA GLY A 235 9.11 -64.95 -27.59
C GLY A 235 8.70 -65.38 -26.17
N GLY A 236 8.05 -64.50 -25.39
CA GLY A 236 7.56 -64.81 -24.04
C GLY A 236 8.66 -65.00 -22.99
N ARG A 237 9.86 -64.45 -23.21
CA ARG A 237 10.99 -64.55 -22.28
C ARG A 237 10.82 -63.59 -21.10
N ASP A 238 11.52 -63.87 -20.00
CA ASP A 238 11.54 -63.02 -18.82
C ASP A 238 12.18 -61.65 -19.10
N ALA A 239 11.91 -60.69 -18.21
CA ALA A 239 12.38 -59.31 -18.36
C ALA A 239 13.92 -59.20 -18.37
N GLU A 240 14.61 -60.01 -17.57
CA GLU A 240 16.08 -60.01 -17.49
C GLU A 240 16.73 -60.51 -18.78
N THR A 241 16.20 -61.57 -19.40
CA THR A 241 16.72 -62.09 -20.68
C THR A 241 16.46 -61.11 -21.82
N CYS A 242 15.30 -60.42 -21.82
CA CYS A 242 15.02 -59.40 -22.82
C CYS A 242 16.00 -58.22 -22.73
N ILE A 243 16.36 -57.80 -21.51
CA ILE A 243 17.35 -56.74 -21.28
C ILE A 243 18.75 -57.19 -21.70
N ALA A 244 19.15 -58.42 -21.37
CA ALA A 244 20.46 -58.96 -21.74
C ALA A 244 20.64 -59.03 -23.28
N GLU A 245 19.62 -59.45 -24.01
CA GLU A 245 19.63 -59.50 -25.48
C GLU A 245 19.68 -58.11 -26.11
N ALA A 246 18.98 -57.13 -25.51
CA ALA A 246 19.07 -55.73 -25.95
C ALA A 246 20.49 -55.19 -25.78
N LEU A 247 21.11 -55.41 -24.61
CA LEU A 247 22.50 -54.98 -24.34
C LEU A 247 23.50 -55.65 -25.28
N ARG A 248 23.29 -56.93 -25.61
CA ARG A 248 24.12 -57.66 -26.58
C ARG A 248 24.05 -57.03 -27.97
N ALA A 249 22.84 -56.73 -28.45
CA ALA A 249 22.63 -56.04 -29.72
C ALA A 249 23.25 -54.63 -29.76
N ALA A 250 23.25 -53.92 -28.62
CA ALA A 250 23.96 -52.64 -28.49
C ALA A 250 25.48 -52.81 -28.67
N GLY A 251 26.05 -53.82 -28.03
CA GLY A 251 27.50 -54.11 -28.06
C GLY A 251 28.00 -54.57 -29.43
N GLU A 252 27.15 -55.23 -30.22
CA GLU A 252 27.47 -55.61 -31.61
C GLU A 252 27.53 -54.37 -32.52
N GLN A 253 26.63 -53.40 -32.35
CA GLN A 253 26.60 -52.16 -33.13
C GLN A 253 27.68 -51.14 -32.71
N ALA A 254 28.13 -51.18 -31.45
CA ALA A 254 29.17 -50.29 -30.92
C ALA A 254 30.57 -50.56 -31.51
N ARG A 255 30.79 -51.70 -32.17
CA ARG A 255 32.08 -52.04 -32.81
C ARG A 255 32.39 -51.20 -34.06
N ASP A 256 31.39 -50.53 -34.65
CA ASP A 256 31.53 -49.72 -35.87
C ASP A 256 31.39 -48.19 -35.63
N MET A 257 31.28 -47.71 -34.39
CA MET A 257 31.31 -46.27 -34.11
C MET A 257 32.73 -45.78 -33.81
N PRO A 258 33.17 -44.64 -34.37
CA PRO A 258 34.39 -43.98 -33.90
C PRO A 258 34.24 -43.62 -32.42
N ALA A 259 35.35 -43.69 -31.69
CA ALA A 259 35.37 -43.47 -30.25
C ALA A 259 34.71 -42.13 -29.86
N PRO A 260 33.92 -42.07 -28.76
CA PRO A 260 33.08 -40.93 -28.40
C PRO A 260 33.86 -39.63 -28.16
N GLU A 261 35.17 -39.67 -27.95
CA GLU A 261 35.98 -38.46 -27.75
C GLU A 261 36.12 -37.57 -28.99
N GLN A 262 35.68 -38.04 -30.18
CA GLN A 262 35.92 -37.34 -31.44
C GLN A 262 34.70 -36.57 -31.99
N SER A 263 33.51 -36.65 -31.37
CA SER A 263 32.32 -35.92 -31.83
C SER A 263 31.97 -34.72 -30.94
N LEU A 264 31.57 -33.60 -31.57
CA LEU A 264 31.16 -32.38 -30.87
C LEU A 264 29.98 -32.64 -29.92
N GLU A 265 29.10 -33.57 -30.29
CA GLU A 265 27.92 -33.97 -29.53
C GLU A 265 28.28 -34.70 -28.24
N ALA A 266 29.29 -35.57 -28.26
CA ALA A 266 29.79 -36.24 -27.06
C ALA A 266 30.50 -35.26 -26.12
N LEU A 267 31.19 -34.26 -26.67
CA LEU A 267 31.80 -33.19 -25.91
C LEU A 267 30.71 -32.34 -25.21
N LEU A 268 29.65 -31.98 -25.92
CA LEU A 268 28.47 -31.28 -25.39
C LEU A 268 27.69 -32.10 -24.36
N ALA A 269 27.49 -33.40 -24.60
CA ALA A 269 26.84 -34.30 -23.66
C ALA A 269 27.64 -34.43 -22.36
N SER A 270 28.97 -34.55 -22.46
CA SER A 270 29.85 -34.57 -21.28
C SER A 270 29.82 -33.25 -20.50
N MET A 271 29.70 -32.11 -21.19
CA MET A 271 29.56 -30.81 -20.55
C MET A 271 28.19 -30.65 -19.86
N LEU A 272 27.11 -31.15 -20.47
CA LEU A 272 25.76 -31.15 -19.89
C LEU A 272 25.64 -32.10 -18.70
N GLU A 273 26.23 -33.30 -18.77
CA GLU A 273 26.31 -34.22 -17.63
C GLU A 273 27.13 -33.64 -16.48
N ARG A 274 28.29 -33.02 -16.78
CA ARG A 274 29.07 -32.31 -15.76
C ARG A 274 28.29 -31.13 -15.15
N ALA A 275 27.51 -30.40 -15.95
CA ALA A 275 26.67 -29.31 -15.46
C ALA A 275 25.45 -29.79 -14.66
N ALA A 276 24.91 -30.98 -14.97
CA ALA A 276 23.85 -31.62 -14.20
C ALA A 276 24.36 -32.17 -12.86
N VAL A 277 25.56 -32.77 -12.86
CA VAL A 277 26.23 -33.24 -11.63
C VAL A 277 26.72 -32.07 -10.77
N ALA A 278 27.16 -30.97 -11.37
CA ALA A 278 27.55 -29.76 -10.67
C ALA A 278 26.38 -29.10 -9.91
N ARG A 279 25.12 -29.32 -10.33
CA ARG A 279 23.93 -28.83 -9.59
C ARG A 279 23.68 -29.56 -8.27
N ASN A 280 24.28 -30.73 -8.06
CA ASN A 280 24.18 -31.50 -6.81
C ASN A 280 25.38 -31.31 -5.87
N ARG A 281 26.31 -30.41 -6.19
CA ARG A 281 27.29 -29.92 -5.22
C ARG A 281 26.85 -28.53 -4.77
N GLU A 282 26.52 -28.40 -3.49
CA GLU A 282 26.52 -27.08 -2.85
C GLU A 282 27.89 -26.43 -3.15
N PRO A 283 27.92 -25.19 -3.66
CA PRO A 283 29.19 -24.52 -3.90
C PRO A 283 29.88 -24.33 -2.56
N GLU A 284 31.09 -24.86 -2.40
CA GLU A 284 31.93 -24.48 -1.27
C GLU A 284 32.11 -22.95 -1.28
N PRO A 285 31.99 -22.28 -0.11
CA PRO A 285 32.21 -20.86 -0.03
C PRO A 285 33.67 -20.56 -0.37
N THR A 286 33.88 -19.89 -1.49
CA THR A 286 35.19 -19.42 -1.90
C THR A 286 35.77 -18.50 -0.82
N ARG A 287 36.83 -18.96 -0.16
CA ARG A 287 37.63 -18.15 0.77
C ARG A 287 38.27 -16.98 0.03
N GLY A 288 37.68 -15.80 0.20
CA GLY A 288 38.33 -14.64 0.82
C GLY A 288 39.40 -13.82 0.09
N GLU A 289 40.04 -14.25 -1.00
CA GLU A 289 41.24 -13.52 -1.48
C GLU A 289 41.21 -12.98 -2.92
N HIS A 290 40.13 -13.21 -3.68
CA HIS A 290 39.97 -12.63 -5.03
C HIS A 290 38.63 -11.90 -5.19
N LEU A 291 38.44 -10.80 -4.45
CA LEU A 291 37.27 -9.91 -4.56
C LEU A 291 37.67 -8.50 -5.01
N ILE A 292 38.57 -8.38 -5.97
CA ILE A 292 38.76 -7.12 -6.68
C ILE A 292 38.78 -7.41 -8.18
N GLU A 293 37.61 -7.78 -8.71
CA GLU A 293 37.34 -7.52 -10.12
C GLU A 293 37.03 -6.02 -10.29
N SER A 294 37.53 -5.45 -11.38
CA SER A 294 37.39 -4.04 -11.74
C SER A 294 35.92 -3.62 -11.68
N ALA A 295 35.60 -2.74 -10.72
CA ALA A 295 34.26 -2.22 -10.54
C ALA A 295 33.82 -1.43 -11.77
N ASP A 296 32.55 -1.57 -12.15
CA ASP A 296 31.89 -0.77 -13.17
C ASP A 296 31.82 0.69 -12.68
N LEU A 297 32.83 1.48 -13.08
CA LEU A 297 33.05 2.86 -12.65
C LEU A 297 31.85 3.76 -12.96
N GLU A 298 31.13 3.47 -14.04
CA GLU A 298 29.96 4.25 -14.46
C GLU A 298 28.79 4.13 -13.48
N THR A 299 28.59 2.93 -12.93
CA THR A 299 27.54 2.68 -11.93
C THR A 299 27.89 3.29 -10.57
N ILE A 300 29.16 3.27 -10.20
CA ILE A 300 29.67 3.92 -8.98
C ILE A 300 29.52 5.44 -9.07
N ASP A 301 29.86 6.05 -10.20
CA ASP A 301 29.76 7.50 -10.37
C ASP A 301 28.30 7.98 -10.35
N LYS A 302 27.36 7.20 -10.90
CA LYS A 302 25.92 7.50 -10.81
C LYS A 302 25.41 7.44 -9.37
N LEU A 303 25.82 6.43 -8.59
CA LEU A 303 25.43 6.31 -7.19
C LEU A 303 26.07 7.40 -6.31
N LEU A 304 27.34 7.74 -6.56
CA LEU A 304 28.00 8.86 -5.91
C LEU A 304 27.34 10.20 -6.23
N ALA A 305 26.86 10.39 -7.46
CA ALA A 305 26.12 11.59 -7.83
C ALA A 305 24.77 11.68 -7.09
N VAL A 306 24.12 10.55 -6.82
CA VAL A 306 22.88 10.48 -6.03
C VAL A 306 23.15 10.82 -4.56
N GLU A 307 24.21 10.26 -3.97
CA GLU A 307 24.60 10.52 -2.57
C GLU A 307 25.10 11.96 -2.36
N ALA A 308 25.88 12.50 -3.31
CA ALA A 308 26.28 13.90 -3.30
C ALA A 308 25.07 14.84 -3.44
N ALA A 309 24.08 14.48 -4.27
CA ALA A 309 22.81 15.20 -4.38
C ALA A 309 21.93 15.07 -3.12
N ALA A 310 22.16 14.04 -2.31
CA ALA A 310 21.55 13.85 -0.99
C ALA A 310 22.32 14.56 0.14
N GLY A 311 23.43 15.24 -0.17
CA GLY A 311 24.20 16.07 0.76
C GLY A 311 25.27 15.33 1.58
N ALA A 312 25.62 14.09 1.18
CA ALA A 312 26.67 13.33 1.86
C ALA A 312 28.09 13.77 1.44
N GLU A 313 29.02 13.76 2.39
CA GLU A 313 30.44 14.01 2.14
C GLU A 313 31.03 12.92 1.22
N PRO A 314 31.93 13.26 0.26
CA PRO A 314 32.34 12.35 -0.82
C PRO A 314 33.07 11.08 -0.35
N GLY A 315 33.79 11.15 0.76
CA GLY A 315 34.52 10.02 1.34
C GLY A 315 33.59 8.94 1.89
N PRO A 316 32.74 9.27 2.88
CA PRO A 316 31.74 8.34 3.44
C PRO A 316 30.78 7.77 2.38
N ALA A 317 30.32 8.61 1.44
CA ALA A 317 29.44 8.18 0.35
C ALA A 317 30.08 7.10 -0.52
N ARG A 318 31.38 7.24 -0.82
CA ARG A 318 32.13 6.26 -1.63
C ARG A 318 32.30 4.93 -0.91
N GLU A 319 32.48 4.95 0.40
CA GLU A 319 32.58 3.73 1.19
C GLU A 319 31.23 3.02 1.33
N ALA A 320 30.15 3.77 1.57
CA ALA A 320 28.78 3.25 1.63
C ALA A 320 28.35 2.60 0.30
N VAL A 321 28.59 3.28 -0.83
CA VAL A 321 28.28 2.74 -2.17
C VAL A 321 29.07 1.47 -2.46
N ARG A 322 30.35 1.40 -2.06
CA ARG A 322 31.17 0.18 -2.21
C ARG A 322 30.66 -0.98 -1.34
N ARG A 323 30.23 -0.72 -0.11
CA ARG A 323 29.62 -1.73 0.77
C ARG A 323 28.30 -2.25 0.21
N LEU A 324 27.42 -1.34 -0.25
CA LEU A 324 26.14 -1.70 -0.89
C LEU A 324 26.34 -2.54 -2.16
N MET A 325 27.29 -2.16 -3.01
CA MET A 325 27.66 -2.93 -4.20
C MET A 325 28.23 -4.31 -3.83
N GLY A 326 29.06 -4.37 -2.79
CA GLY A 326 29.61 -5.62 -2.26
C GLY A 326 28.52 -6.55 -1.73
N LEU A 327 27.55 -6.01 -0.97
CA LEU A 327 26.39 -6.74 -0.46
C LEU A 327 25.45 -7.22 -1.57
N ALA A 328 25.19 -6.38 -2.57
CA ALA A 328 24.34 -6.73 -3.71
C ALA A 328 24.95 -7.81 -4.61
N LYS A 329 26.29 -7.86 -4.71
CA LYS A 329 26.99 -8.93 -5.46
C LYS A 329 27.20 -10.20 -4.62
N ALA A 330 27.41 -10.08 -3.30
CA ALA A 330 27.51 -11.22 -2.39
C ALA A 330 26.14 -11.91 -2.19
N GLY A 331 25.05 -11.13 -2.21
CA GLY A 331 23.68 -11.63 -2.23
C GLY A 331 23.24 -12.02 -3.64
N GLY A 332 23.82 -13.09 -4.19
CA GLY A 332 23.38 -13.70 -5.44
C GLY A 332 21.84 -13.82 -5.51
N HIS A 333 21.28 -13.49 -6.68
CA HIS A 333 19.85 -13.38 -6.99
C HIS A 333 18.88 -14.03 -5.98
N VAL A 334 18.30 -13.21 -5.10
CA VAL A 334 17.10 -13.60 -4.35
C VAL A 334 15.89 -13.32 -5.24
N ALA A 335 15.27 -14.38 -5.77
CA ALA A 335 14.03 -14.26 -6.50
C ALA A 335 12.93 -13.66 -5.59
N PRO A 336 12.11 -12.71 -6.07
CA PRO A 336 11.06 -12.09 -5.26
C PRO A 336 10.08 -13.15 -4.78
N GLY A 337 9.98 -13.34 -3.46
CA GLY A 337 9.04 -14.27 -2.81
C GLY A 337 9.66 -15.47 -2.09
N ALA A 338 10.99 -15.65 -2.08
CA ALA A 338 11.61 -16.71 -1.27
C ALA A 338 11.63 -16.32 0.23
N PRO A 339 11.27 -17.25 1.15
CA PRO A 339 11.28 -16.97 2.58
C PRO A 339 12.73 -16.71 3.05
N ILE A 340 12.93 -15.55 3.69
CA ILE A 340 14.21 -15.16 4.28
C ILE A 340 14.45 -16.07 5.49
N ALA A 341 15.56 -16.82 5.48
CA ALA A 341 15.92 -17.68 6.60
C ALA A 341 16.12 -16.84 7.89
N ALA A 342 15.71 -17.37 9.04
CA ALA A 342 15.72 -16.63 10.31
C ALA A 342 17.11 -16.04 10.67
N GLU A 343 18.19 -16.74 10.30
CA GLU A 343 19.56 -16.25 10.47
C GLU A 343 19.86 -15.00 9.63
N GLN A 344 19.40 -14.97 8.37
CA GLN A 344 19.59 -13.81 7.48
C GLN A 344 18.81 -12.59 7.98
N LEU A 345 17.61 -12.81 8.53
CA LEU A 345 16.79 -11.75 9.14
C LEU A 345 17.45 -11.18 10.41
N THR A 346 18.18 -12.01 11.14
CA THR A 346 18.93 -11.62 12.34
C THR A 346 20.17 -10.80 11.99
N ILE A 347 20.89 -11.18 10.92
CA ILE A 347 22.04 -10.42 10.41
C ILE A 347 21.60 -9.04 9.90
N ILE A 348 20.52 -9.00 9.11
CA ILE A 348 19.97 -7.73 8.57
C ILE A 348 19.52 -6.80 9.71
N ARG A 349 18.85 -7.33 10.75
CA ARG A 349 18.48 -6.51 11.92
C ARG A 349 19.69 -5.94 12.65
N ARG A 350 20.73 -6.75 12.84
CA ARG A 350 21.97 -6.33 13.50
C ARG A 350 22.69 -5.22 12.73
N GLU A 351 22.71 -5.31 11.40
CA GLU A 351 23.34 -4.27 10.56
C GLU A 351 22.52 -2.98 10.51
N ILE A 352 21.18 -3.07 10.50
CA ILE A 352 20.31 -1.88 10.59
C ILE A 352 20.48 -1.18 11.94
N GLU A 353 20.60 -1.93 13.04
CA GLU A 353 20.86 -1.34 14.37
C GLU A 353 22.24 -0.68 14.45
N ALA A 354 23.27 -1.28 13.84
CA ALA A 354 24.60 -0.67 13.77
C ALA A 354 24.60 0.64 12.96
N CYS A 355 23.91 0.66 11.82
CA CYS A 355 23.78 1.87 11.00
C CYS A 355 23.02 2.98 11.72
N ARG A 356 21.96 2.63 12.45
CA ARG A 356 21.21 3.59 13.28
C ARG A 356 22.07 4.18 14.38
N HIS A 357 22.93 3.38 15.01
CA HIS A 357 23.83 3.85 16.06
C HIS A 357 24.94 4.80 15.55
N GLU A 358 25.42 4.61 14.31
CA GLU A 358 26.36 5.53 13.66
C GLU A 358 25.71 6.86 13.24
N ILE A 359 24.44 6.82 12.81
CA ILE A 359 23.64 8.01 12.49
C ILE A 359 23.34 8.82 13.76
N ASP A 360 22.96 8.17 14.87
CA ASP A 360 22.69 8.84 16.14
C ASP A 360 23.99 9.44 16.75
N ALA A 361 25.14 8.78 16.56
CA ALA A 361 26.44 9.28 17.00
C ALA A 361 26.96 10.47 16.19
N THR A 362 26.52 10.63 14.93
CA THR A 362 26.88 11.78 14.09
C THR A 362 25.96 12.98 14.34
N LEU A 363 24.69 12.76 14.70
CA LEU A 363 23.76 13.82 15.09
C LEU A 363 24.16 14.47 16.44
N ASN A 364 24.57 13.68 17.43
CA ASN A 364 24.97 14.19 18.76
C ASN A 364 26.30 14.96 18.79
N LYS A 365 27.10 14.94 17.71
CA LYS A 365 28.34 15.75 17.61
C LYS A 365 28.08 17.21 17.20
N ASN A 366 26.87 17.55 16.75
CA ASN A 366 26.52 18.90 16.29
C ASN A 366 25.84 19.77 17.36
N GLU A 367 25.64 19.27 18.58
CA GLU A 367 25.11 20.04 19.72
C GLU A 367 26.22 20.37 20.74
N GLU A 368 27.09 21.34 20.44
CA GLU A 368 27.79 22.08 21.49
C GLU A 368 27.02 23.37 21.83
N PRO A 369 26.72 23.65 23.12
CA PRO A 369 25.92 24.80 23.51
C PRO A 369 26.77 26.09 23.49
N ARG A 370 26.39 27.07 22.65
CA ARG A 370 26.93 28.44 22.74
C ARG A 370 26.30 29.17 23.93
N PRO A 371 27.08 29.84 24.79
CA PRO A 371 26.55 30.59 25.93
C PRO A 371 25.86 31.88 25.47
N VAL A 372 24.61 32.06 25.86
CA VAL A 372 23.83 33.30 25.66
C VAL A 372 24.38 34.38 26.60
N ARG A 373 24.98 35.44 26.04
CA ARG A 373 25.28 36.68 26.77
C ARG A 373 23.98 37.44 27.01
N ILE A 374 23.60 37.59 28.28
CA ILE A 374 22.51 38.48 28.70
C ILE A 374 23.02 39.92 28.63
N ALA A 375 22.47 40.72 27.73
CA ALA A 375 22.67 42.17 27.73
C ALA A 375 21.84 42.79 28.87
N GLY A 376 22.52 43.51 29.75
CA GLY A 376 21.95 44.10 30.95
C GLY A 376 21.01 45.27 30.65
N LEU A 377 19.88 45.26 31.36
CA LEU A 377 19.11 46.44 31.71
C LEU A 377 19.67 47.01 33.02
N SER A 378 19.89 48.31 33.05
CA SER A 378 20.08 49.11 34.27
C SER A 378 19.61 50.54 33.97
N PRO A 379 19.19 51.27 35.02
CA PRO A 379 17.80 51.75 35.19
C PRO A 379 17.42 53.01 34.41
#